data_AF-Q4VK70-F1
#
_entry.id   AF-Q4VK70-F1
#
_cell.length_a   1.000
_cell.length_b   1.000
_cell.length_c   1.000
_cell.angle_alpha   90.00
_cell.angle_beta   90.00
_cell.angle_gamma   90.00
#
_symmetry.space_group_name_H-M   'P 1'
#
loop_
_entity.id
_entity.type
_entity.pdbx_description
1 polymer ?
#
loop_
_entity_poly.entity_id
_entity_poly.type
_entity_poly.pdbx_seq_one_letter_code
_entity_poly.pdbx_strand_id
1 'polypeptide(L)'
;RIQEFVRGHFYGHLDFNLDKTLYFFIAGRYEFSNKGADVFLEALARLNYLLRVNGSEQTVVAFFIMPARTNNFNVETLKGQAVRKQLWDTANTVKEKFGRKLYESLLVGSLPDMNKMLDKEDFTMMKRAIFATQRQSFPPVCTHNMLDDSSDPILTTIRRIGLFNSSADRVKVIFHPEFLSSTSPLLPVDYEEFVRGCHLGVFPSYYEPWGYTPAECTVMGIPSISTNLSGFGCFMEEHIADPSAYGIYILDRRFRSLDDSCSQLTSFLYSFCQQSRRQRIIQRNRTERLSDLLDWKYLGRYYMSARHMALAKAFPEHFTYEPHEADATQGYRYPRPASVPPSPSLSRHSSPHQSEDEEEPRDGPPDEDGERYDEDEEAAKDRRNIRAPEWPRRASCTSSTSGSKRGSVDTGPSSSLSTPSEPLSPASSLGEERN
;
A
#
# COMPACT_ATOMS: atom_id res chain seq x y z
N ARG A 1 -11.97 9.29 -1.35
CA ARG A 1 -12.61 9.01 -0.03
C ARG A 1 -11.72 9.44 1.14
N ILE A 2 -10.47 8.97 1.27
CA ILE A 2 -9.56 9.40 2.36
C ILE A 2 -9.41 10.93 2.42
N GLN A 3 -9.21 11.60 1.28
CA GLN A 3 -9.15 13.07 1.24
C GLN A 3 -10.42 13.75 1.82
N GLU A 4 -11.61 13.19 1.61
CA GLU A 4 -12.84 13.74 2.19
C GLU A 4 -12.84 13.62 3.71
N PHE A 5 -12.44 12.46 4.23
CA PHE A 5 -12.25 12.28 5.66
C PHE A 5 -11.24 13.31 6.20
N VAL A 6 -10.08 13.49 5.55
CA VAL A 6 -9.05 14.46 5.97
C VAL A 6 -9.58 15.90 5.94
N ARG A 7 -10.33 16.31 4.91
CA ARG A 7 -10.99 17.63 4.85
C ARG A 7 -11.89 17.87 6.06
N GLY A 8 -12.66 16.85 6.47
CA GLY A 8 -13.52 16.94 7.65
C GLY A 8 -12.76 16.86 8.96
N HIS A 9 -11.71 16.06 9.06
CA HIS A 9 -10.91 15.90 10.27
C HIS A 9 -10.07 17.14 10.60
N PHE A 10 -9.56 17.81 9.56
CA PHE A 10 -8.77 19.04 9.64
C PHE A 10 -9.61 20.30 9.33
N TYR A 11 -10.92 20.26 9.54
CA TYR A 11 -11.76 21.45 9.37
C TYR A 11 -11.23 22.63 10.20
N GLY A 12 -11.20 23.82 9.61
CA GLY A 12 -10.60 25.02 10.23
C GLY A 12 -9.07 25.06 10.26
N HIS A 13 -8.39 23.93 9.97
CA HIS A 13 -6.93 23.78 9.98
C HIS A 13 -6.40 23.10 8.70
N LEU A 14 -7.16 23.14 7.60
CA LEU A 14 -6.73 22.60 6.32
C LEU A 14 -5.84 23.63 5.61
N ASP A 15 -4.66 23.87 6.18
CA ASP A 15 -3.65 24.83 5.72
C ASP A 15 -2.57 24.20 4.83
N PHE A 16 -2.82 22.98 4.34
CA PHE A 16 -1.91 22.23 3.49
C PHE A 16 -2.60 21.69 2.23
N ASN A 17 -1.82 21.54 1.15
CA ASN A 17 -2.32 21.10 -0.14
C ASN A 17 -2.46 19.56 -0.20
N LEU A 18 -3.68 19.06 -0.38
CA LEU A 18 -3.97 17.62 -0.49
C LEU A 18 -3.36 16.93 -1.72
N ASP A 19 -3.01 17.66 -2.78
CA ASP A 19 -2.25 17.13 -3.91
C ASP A 19 -0.77 16.88 -3.56
N LYS A 20 -0.27 17.60 -2.56
CA LYS A 20 1.06 17.44 -1.95
C LYS A 20 0.96 16.79 -0.57
N THR A 21 -0.05 15.94 -0.36
CA THR A 21 -0.19 15.13 0.85
C THR A 21 0.00 13.65 0.55
N LEU A 22 0.88 13.00 1.32
CA LEU A 22 1.06 11.55 1.30
C LEU A 22 0.34 10.92 2.49
N TYR A 23 -0.16 9.71 2.27
CA TYR A 23 -0.90 8.93 3.25
C TYR A 23 -0.08 7.70 3.61
N PHE A 24 0.46 7.71 4.83
CA PHE A 24 1.17 6.57 5.39
C PHE A 24 0.25 5.86 6.36
N PHE A 25 0.39 4.55 6.51
CA PHE A 25 -0.40 3.84 7.49
C PHE A 25 0.36 2.66 8.10
N ILE A 26 0.01 2.37 9.35
CA ILE A 26 0.29 1.12 10.02
C ILE A 26 -1.05 0.51 10.42
N ALA A 27 -1.21 -0.80 10.21
CA ALA A 27 -2.43 -1.52 10.51
C ALA A 27 -2.14 -2.89 11.11
N GLY A 28 -3.04 -3.38 11.97
CA GLY A 28 -2.97 -4.72 12.53
C GLY A 28 -3.50 -4.82 13.94
N ARG A 29 -3.22 -5.95 14.60
CA ARG A 29 -3.52 -6.13 16.03
C ARG A 29 -2.79 -5.07 16.85
N TYR A 30 -3.39 -4.69 17.97
CA TYR A 30 -2.82 -3.66 18.82
C TYR A 30 -1.68 -4.21 19.70
N GLU A 31 -0.51 -4.38 19.10
CA GLU A 31 0.72 -4.82 19.76
C GLU A 31 1.81 -3.76 19.57
N PHE A 32 1.86 -2.78 20.48
CA PHE A 32 2.65 -1.55 20.34
C PHE A 32 4.11 -1.77 19.90
N SER A 33 4.85 -2.65 20.58
CA SER A 33 6.26 -2.93 20.26
C SER A 33 6.45 -4.04 19.21
N ASN A 34 5.63 -5.09 19.21
CA ASN A 34 5.77 -6.19 18.24
C ASN A 34 5.50 -5.70 16.81
N LYS A 35 4.48 -4.86 16.62
CA LYS A 35 4.18 -4.23 15.32
C LYS A 35 5.03 -3.00 15.02
N GLY A 36 5.81 -2.53 16.00
CA GLY A 36 6.74 -1.41 15.82
C GLY A 36 6.07 -0.03 15.76
N ALA A 37 4.90 0.14 16.38
CA ALA A 37 4.24 1.45 16.45
C ALA A 37 5.09 2.48 17.22
N ASP A 38 5.87 2.01 18.21
CA ASP A 38 6.90 2.78 18.90
C ASP A 38 7.95 3.36 17.94
N VAL A 39 8.57 2.50 17.12
CA VAL A 39 9.58 2.88 16.12
C VAL A 39 8.99 3.79 15.06
N PHE A 40 7.76 3.52 14.61
CA PHE A 40 7.10 4.35 13.60
C PHE A 40 6.83 5.76 14.12
N LEU A 41 6.29 5.92 15.34
CA LEU A 41 6.03 7.23 15.94
C LEU A 41 7.32 8.04 16.11
N GLU A 42 8.39 7.42 16.58
CA GLU A 42 9.70 8.07 16.71
C GLU A 42 10.25 8.52 15.35
N ALA A 43 10.17 7.66 14.33
CA ALA A 43 10.60 8.01 12.98
C ALA A 43 9.76 9.13 12.34
N LEU A 44 8.45 9.21 12.64
CA LEU A 44 7.56 10.29 12.22
C LEU A 44 7.91 11.63 12.86
N ALA A 45 8.32 11.64 14.13
CA ALA A 45 8.79 12.86 14.80
C ALA A 45 10.07 13.40 14.15
N ARG A 46 11.03 12.52 13.86
CA ARG A 46 12.27 12.88 13.13
C ARG A 46 11.97 13.35 11.71
N LEU A 47 11.05 12.68 11.01
CA LEU A 47 10.59 13.10 9.68
C LEU A 47 9.96 14.49 9.72
N ASN A 48 9.13 14.78 10.72
CA ASN A 48 8.52 16.10 10.90
C ASN A 48 9.58 17.19 11.01
N TYR A 49 10.62 16.96 11.82
CA TYR A 49 11.75 17.87 11.94
C TYR A 49 12.46 18.08 10.58
N LEU A 50 12.80 17.01 9.86
CA LEU A 50 13.49 17.09 8.56
C LEU A 50 12.66 17.85 7.52
N LEU A 51 11.36 17.57 7.41
CA LEU A 51 10.48 18.25 6.46
C LEU A 51 10.35 19.74 6.77
N ARG A 52 10.33 20.12 8.06
CA ARG A 52 10.26 21.52 8.50
C ARG A 52 11.55 22.28 8.20
N VAL A 53 12.70 21.74 8.62
CA VAL A 53 14.01 22.40 8.45
C VAL A 53 14.35 22.57 6.98
N ASN A 54 14.00 21.60 6.14
CA ASN A 54 14.24 21.65 4.70
C ASN A 54 13.14 22.40 3.93
N GLY A 55 12.19 23.05 4.61
CA GLY A 55 11.14 23.85 3.97
C GLY A 55 10.26 23.05 3.00
N SER A 56 10.10 21.75 3.22
CA SER A 56 9.39 20.88 2.28
C SER A 56 7.92 21.29 2.16
N GLU A 57 7.41 21.32 0.93
CA GLU A 57 5.99 21.54 0.66
C GLU A 57 5.14 20.27 0.80
N GLN A 58 5.77 19.12 1.04
CA GLN A 58 5.07 17.86 1.24
C GLN A 58 4.46 17.78 2.64
N THR A 59 3.24 17.27 2.74
CA THR A 59 2.59 16.93 4.01
C THR A 59 2.41 15.43 4.10
N VAL A 60 2.61 14.86 5.29
CA VAL A 60 2.34 13.44 5.54
C VAL A 60 1.19 13.35 6.52
N VAL A 61 0.19 12.52 6.24
CA VAL A 61 -0.83 12.11 7.20
C VAL A 61 -0.64 10.63 7.48
N ALA A 62 -0.22 10.31 8.70
CA ALA A 62 0.05 8.96 9.16
C ALA A 62 -1.13 8.39 9.95
N PHE A 63 -1.69 7.29 9.46
CA PHE A 63 -2.80 6.58 10.07
C PHE A 63 -2.31 5.40 10.92
N PHE A 64 -2.85 5.28 12.13
CA PHE A 64 -2.67 4.11 12.98
C PHE A 64 -4.02 3.39 13.07
N ILE A 65 -4.16 2.26 12.37
CA ILE A 65 -5.37 1.44 12.36
C ILE A 65 -5.14 0.22 13.26
N MET A 66 -5.32 0.41 14.57
CA MET A 66 -5.05 -0.62 15.58
C MET A 66 -6.18 -0.67 16.60
N PRO A 67 -7.04 -1.70 16.58
CA PRO A 67 -8.22 -1.78 17.44
C PRO A 67 -7.86 -1.72 18.92
N ALA A 68 -8.49 -0.81 19.65
CA ALA A 68 -8.30 -0.64 21.09
C ALA A 68 -9.66 -0.48 21.80
N ARG A 69 -9.66 -0.42 23.13
CA ARG A 69 -10.89 -0.25 23.90
C ARG A 69 -11.36 1.20 23.84
N THR A 70 -12.52 1.42 23.24
CA THR A 70 -13.09 2.75 23.01
C THR A 70 -14.54 2.83 23.50
N ASN A 71 -15.04 4.06 23.61
CA ASN A 71 -16.45 4.37 23.81
C ASN A 71 -16.93 5.36 22.75
N ASN A 72 -17.34 4.83 21.60
CA ASN A 72 -17.81 5.58 20.44
C ASN A 72 -16.80 6.58 19.87
N PHE A 73 -17.16 7.21 18.74
CA PHE A 73 -16.41 8.31 18.15
C PHE A 73 -16.42 9.54 19.06
N ASN A 74 -15.34 10.32 19.01
CA ASN A 74 -15.36 11.61 19.71
C ASN A 74 -16.27 12.60 18.95
N VAL A 75 -16.82 13.55 19.71
CA VAL A 75 -17.77 14.53 19.17
C VAL A 75 -17.12 15.43 18.13
N GLU A 76 -15.84 15.76 18.31
CA GLU A 76 -15.09 16.65 17.41
C GLU A 76 -14.89 16.07 16.01
N THR A 77 -14.58 14.78 15.90
CA THR A 77 -14.40 14.12 14.60
C THR A 77 -15.73 13.96 13.88
N LEU A 78 -16.82 13.62 14.59
CA LEU A 78 -18.18 13.58 14.00
C LEU A 78 -18.63 14.96 13.52
N LYS A 79 -18.45 15.98 14.37
CA LYS A 79 -18.75 17.37 14.04
C LYS A 79 -17.98 17.83 12.80
N GLY A 80 -16.69 17.50 12.71
CA GLY A 80 -15.86 17.83 11.54
C GLY A 80 -16.42 17.27 10.24
N GLN A 81 -16.88 16.01 10.23
CA GLN A 81 -17.50 15.41 9.05
C GLN A 81 -18.86 16.06 8.70
N ALA A 82 -19.65 16.42 9.71
CA ALA A 82 -20.91 17.14 9.50
C ALA A 82 -20.70 18.54 8.92
N VAL A 83 -19.74 19.31 9.45
CA VAL A 83 -19.39 20.65 8.96
C VAL A 83 -18.87 20.58 7.51
N ARG A 84 -18.00 19.62 7.20
CA ARG A 84 -17.53 19.38 5.82
C ARG A 84 -18.69 19.09 4.88
N LYS A 85 -19.61 18.20 5.27
CA LYS A 85 -20.79 17.88 4.45
C LYS A 85 -21.66 19.12 4.21
N GLN A 86 -21.92 19.90 5.25
CA GLN A 86 -22.70 21.14 5.16
C GLN A 86 -22.05 22.16 4.22
N LEU A 87 -20.72 22.32 4.26
CA LEU A 87 -19.98 23.17 3.32
C LEU A 87 -20.16 22.70 1.87
N TRP A 88 -20.01 21.39 1.64
CA TRP A 88 -20.18 20.78 0.33
C TRP A 88 -21.60 20.97 -0.23
N ASP A 89 -22.61 20.75 0.60
CA ASP A 89 -24.02 20.90 0.22
C ASP A 89 -24.36 22.37 -0.09
N THR A 90 -23.80 23.31 0.69
CA THR A 90 -23.93 24.74 0.44
C THR A 90 -23.29 25.13 -0.90
N ALA A 91 -22.06 24.67 -1.16
CA ALA A 91 -21.35 24.94 -2.41
C ALA A 91 -22.10 24.38 -3.62
N ASN A 92 -22.62 23.15 -3.53
CA ASN A 92 -23.41 22.56 -4.61
C ASN A 92 -24.71 23.33 -4.85
N THR A 93 -25.41 23.74 -3.79
CA THR A 93 -26.64 24.53 -3.94
C THR A 93 -26.37 25.84 -4.70
N VAL A 94 -25.29 26.54 -4.35
CA VAL A 94 -24.88 27.77 -5.04
C VAL A 94 -24.46 27.49 -6.49
N LYS A 95 -23.70 26.41 -6.72
CA LYS A 95 -23.29 25.95 -8.06
C LYS A 95 -24.49 25.68 -8.97
N GLU A 96 -25.52 24.97 -8.48
CA GLU A 96 -26.73 24.66 -9.27
C GLU A 96 -27.54 25.93 -9.60
N LYS A 97 -27.69 26.85 -8.63
CA LYS A 97 -28.35 28.16 -8.88
C LYS A 97 -27.57 28.98 -9.91
N PHE A 98 -26.26 29.06 -9.76
CA PHE A 98 -25.36 29.77 -10.67
C PHE A 98 -25.46 29.20 -12.07
N GLY A 99 -25.37 27.86 -12.22
CA GLY A 99 -25.47 27.18 -13.51
C GLY A 99 -26.79 27.46 -14.24
N ARG A 100 -27.91 27.50 -13.51
CA ARG A 100 -29.21 27.83 -14.09
C ARG A 100 -29.28 29.27 -14.61
N LYS A 101 -28.85 30.24 -13.80
CA LYS A 101 -28.82 31.66 -14.22
C LYS A 101 -27.86 31.89 -15.38
N LEU A 102 -26.71 31.22 -15.36
CA LEU A 102 -25.75 31.26 -16.45
C LEU A 102 -26.38 30.74 -17.75
N TYR A 103 -27.05 29.59 -17.71
CA TYR A 103 -27.74 29.03 -18.86
C TYR A 103 -28.83 29.97 -19.40
N GLU A 104 -29.69 30.50 -18.52
CA GLU A 104 -30.75 31.45 -18.89
C GLU A 104 -30.17 32.71 -19.56
N SER A 105 -29.07 33.26 -19.02
CA SER A 105 -28.43 34.44 -19.61
C SER A 105 -27.76 34.15 -20.95
N LEU A 106 -27.19 32.96 -21.13
CA LEU A 106 -26.58 32.55 -22.42
C LEU A 106 -27.65 32.39 -23.52
N LEU A 107 -28.86 31.92 -23.18
CA LEU A 107 -29.97 31.81 -24.13
C LEU A 107 -30.42 33.17 -24.70
N VAL A 108 -30.19 34.26 -23.96
CA VAL A 108 -30.50 35.62 -24.44
C VAL A 108 -29.52 36.09 -25.53
N GLY A 109 -28.39 35.40 -25.71
CA GLY A 109 -27.41 35.69 -26.77
C GLY A 109 -26.47 36.87 -26.46
N SER A 110 -26.38 37.28 -25.19
CA SER A 110 -25.43 38.29 -24.71
C SER A 110 -24.52 37.71 -23.64
N LEU A 111 -23.31 38.27 -23.51
CA LEU A 111 -22.33 37.77 -22.55
C LEU A 111 -22.83 38.05 -21.12
N PRO A 112 -22.98 37.03 -20.26
CA PRO A 112 -23.56 37.21 -18.93
C PRO A 112 -22.69 38.05 -17.99
N ASP A 113 -23.32 38.89 -17.17
CA ASP A 113 -22.64 39.62 -16.09
C ASP A 113 -22.43 38.73 -14.88
N MET A 114 -21.18 38.32 -14.63
CA MET A 114 -20.81 37.41 -13.53
C MET A 114 -21.16 37.96 -12.14
N ASN A 115 -21.17 39.28 -11.95
CA ASN A 115 -21.47 39.87 -10.64
C ASN A 115 -22.95 39.74 -10.26
N LYS A 116 -23.83 39.48 -11.23
CA LYS A 116 -25.27 39.29 -11.02
C LYS A 116 -25.68 37.82 -10.89
N MET A 117 -24.73 36.90 -11.05
CA MET A 117 -25.00 35.46 -10.99
C MET A 117 -25.17 34.95 -9.56
N LEU A 118 -24.60 35.64 -8.58
CA LEU A 118 -24.71 35.30 -7.15
C LEU A 118 -25.53 36.36 -6.42
N ASP A 119 -26.54 35.92 -5.66
CA ASP A 119 -27.39 36.81 -4.89
C ASP A 119 -26.80 37.08 -3.50
N LYS A 120 -27.25 38.16 -2.84
CA LYS A 120 -26.87 38.48 -1.44
C LYS A 120 -27.18 37.33 -0.48
N GLU A 121 -28.23 36.56 -0.75
CA GLU A 121 -28.59 35.37 0.03
C GLU A 121 -27.52 34.28 -0.09
N ASP A 122 -26.99 34.03 -1.29
CA ASP A 122 -25.94 33.03 -1.51
C ASP A 122 -24.66 33.41 -0.76
N PHE A 123 -24.27 34.69 -0.77
CA PHE A 123 -23.16 35.20 0.04
C PHE A 123 -23.39 35.00 1.54
N THR A 124 -24.63 35.18 2.02
CA THR A 124 -24.98 35.00 3.43
C THR A 124 -24.91 33.53 3.83
N MET A 125 -25.39 32.62 2.97
CA MET A 125 -25.29 31.17 3.17
C MET A 125 -23.83 30.72 3.23
N MET A 126 -22.99 31.17 2.28
CA MET A 126 -21.56 30.85 2.26
C MET A 126 -20.84 31.37 3.51
N LYS A 127 -21.09 32.63 3.91
CA LYS A 127 -20.52 33.21 5.14
C LYS A 127 -20.92 32.40 6.38
N ARG A 128 -22.18 31.98 6.50
CA ARG A 128 -22.65 31.14 7.61
C ARG A 128 -21.95 29.77 7.62
N ALA A 129 -21.77 29.17 6.45
CA ALA A 129 -21.09 27.88 6.34
C ALA A 129 -19.60 28.01 6.70
N ILE A 130 -18.91 29.07 6.27
CA ILE A 130 -17.52 29.37 6.66
C ILE A 130 -17.42 29.59 8.18
N PHE A 131 -18.35 30.35 8.78
CA PHE A 131 -18.34 30.60 10.22
C PHE A 131 -18.43 29.29 11.03
N ALA A 132 -19.17 28.29 10.54
CA ALA A 132 -19.26 26.97 11.18
C ALA A 132 -17.95 26.17 11.15
N THR A 133 -16.97 26.56 10.32
CA THR A 133 -15.65 25.91 10.25
C THR A 133 -14.67 26.40 11.31
N GLN A 134 -14.99 27.50 11.99
CA GLN A 134 -14.08 28.07 12.99
C GLN A 134 -13.92 27.13 14.18
N ARG A 135 -12.67 26.89 14.55
CA ARG A 135 -12.27 25.99 15.63
C ARG A 135 -11.07 26.59 16.36
N GLN A 136 -11.02 26.38 17.68
CA GLN A 136 -9.92 26.85 18.54
C GLN A 136 -8.95 25.73 18.93
N SER A 137 -9.40 24.48 18.96
CA SER A 137 -8.56 23.32 19.28
C SER A 137 -7.88 22.74 18.04
N PHE A 138 -6.70 22.15 18.20
CA PHE A 138 -6.04 21.44 17.10
C PHE A 138 -6.84 20.21 16.65
N PRO A 139 -6.70 19.78 15.37
CA PRO A 139 -7.27 18.53 14.88
C PRO A 139 -6.91 17.35 15.78
N PRO A 140 -7.88 16.53 16.24
CA PRO A 140 -7.61 15.52 17.24
C PRO A 140 -6.69 14.44 16.69
N VAL A 141 -5.79 13.92 17.52
CA VAL A 141 -4.88 12.82 17.14
C VAL A 141 -5.57 11.46 17.19
N CYS A 142 -6.72 11.34 17.85
CA CYS A 142 -7.54 10.12 17.92
C CYS A 142 -8.96 10.40 17.42
N THR A 143 -9.60 9.45 16.74
CA THR A 143 -10.99 9.60 16.26
C THR A 143 -12.05 9.14 17.28
N HIS A 144 -11.65 8.43 18.34
CA HIS A 144 -12.54 7.83 19.32
C HIS A 144 -12.28 8.35 20.74
N ASN A 145 -13.25 8.13 21.64
CA ASN A 145 -13.00 8.29 23.06
C ASN A 145 -12.37 7.01 23.59
N MET A 146 -11.09 7.04 23.97
CA MET A 146 -10.39 5.89 24.53
C MET A 146 -10.83 5.65 25.97
N LEU A 147 -11.01 4.38 26.38
CA LEU A 147 -11.31 4.08 27.79
C LEU A 147 -10.11 4.38 28.70
N ASP A 148 -8.90 4.04 28.24
CA ASP A 148 -7.64 4.20 28.99
C ASP A 148 -6.72 5.23 28.32
N ASP A 149 -7.28 6.39 27.95
CA ASP A 149 -6.59 7.44 27.17
C ASP A 149 -5.22 7.86 27.72
N SER A 150 -5.09 7.94 29.05
CA SER A 150 -3.88 8.42 29.73
C SER A 150 -2.74 7.40 29.77
N SER A 151 -3.05 6.10 29.70
CA SER A 151 -2.07 5.01 29.73
C SER A 151 -1.90 4.32 28.37
N ASP A 152 -2.70 4.70 27.37
CA ASP A 152 -2.59 4.19 26.01
C ASP A 152 -1.18 4.45 25.43
N PRO A 153 -0.45 3.41 24.97
CA PRO A 153 0.93 3.57 24.51
C PRO A 153 1.10 4.47 23.29
N ILE A 154 0.19 4.41 22.31
CA ILE A 154 0.24 5.28 21.13
C ILE A 154 0.03 6.73 21.55
N LEU A 155 -1.04 7.02 22.29
CA LEU A 155 -1.38 8.39 22.67
C LEU A 155 -0.36 8.99 23.63
N THR A 156 0.15 8.22 24.58
CA THR A 156 1.21 8.66 25.50
C THR A 156 2.49 8.99 24.72
N THR A 157 2.82 8.20 23.71
CA THR A 157 3.98 8.45 22.85
C THR A 157 3.77 9.71 21.99
N ILE A 158 2.59 9.88 21.39
CA ILE A 158 2.24 11.11 20.64
C ILE A 158 2.37 12.35 21.52
N ARG A 159 1.88 12.30 22.77
CA ARG A 159 2.04 13.39 23.75
C ARG A 159 3.51 13.66 24.08
N ARG A 160 4.31 12.60 24.27
CA ARG A 160 5.74 12.70 24.58
C ARG A 160 6.54 13.35 23.44
N ILE A 161 6.26 12.99 22.19
CA ILE A 161 6.99 13.49 21.01
C ILE A 161 6.43 14.81 20.45
N GLY A 162 5.27 15.26 20.94
CA GLY A 162 4.70 16.56 20.60
C GLY A 162 4.02 16.67 19.23
N LEU A 163 3.60 15.56 18.61
CA LEU A 163 2.89 15.57 17.33
C LEU A 163 1.38 15.81 17.52
N PHE A 164 1.00 17.07 17.76
CA PHE A 164 -0.37 17.46 18.07
C PHE A 164 -1.20 17.95 16.87
N ASN A 165 -0.76 17.66 15.64
CA ASN A 165 -1.39 18.14 14.40
C ASN A 165 -1.46 19.68 14.31
N SER A 166 -0.47 20.39 14.85
CA SER A 166 -0.41 21.85 14.73
C SER A 166 -0.20 22.27 13.28
N SER A 167 -0.52 23.52 12.93
CA SER A 167 -0.24 24.10 11.61
C SER A 167 1.24 24.01 11.20
N ALA A 168 2.15 24.09 12.17
CA ALA A 168 3.59 24.01 11.93
C ALA A 168 4.08 22.59 11.60
N ASP A 169 3.31 21.55 11.96
CA ASP A 169 3.70 20.16 11.72
C ASP A 169 3.51 19.78 10.25
N ARG A 170 4.57 19.26 9.62
CA ARG A 170 4.51 18.69 8.26
C ARG A 170 4.03 17.24 8.27
N VAL A 171 4.12 16.58 9.43
CA VAL A 171 3.59 15.24 9.67
C VAL A 171 2.40 15.35 10.61
N LYS A 172 1.24 14.89 10.15
CA LYS A 172 0.01 14.78 10.93
C LYS A 172 -0.22 13.32 11.30
N VAL A 173 -0.80 13.06 12.46
CA VAL A 173 -1.09 11.72 12.99
C VAL A 173 -2.58 11.56 13.26
N ILE A 174 -3.13 10.42 12.85
CA ILE A 174 -4.51 10.02 13.10
C ILE A 174 -4.53 8.58 13.61
N PHE A 175 -4.83 8.42 14.89
CA PHE A 175 -5.11 7.14 15.51
C PHE A 175 -6.60 6.80 15.35
N HIS A 176 -6.87 5.72 14.63
CA HIS A 176 -8.18 5.14 14.44
C HIS A 176 -8.24 3.77 15.15
N PRO A 177 -8.61 3.74 16.44
CA PRO A 177 -8.61 2.55 17.28
C PRO A 177 -9.76 1.55 17.01
N GLU A 178 -10.17 1.39 15.76
CA GLU A 178 -11.22 0.46 15.33
C GLU A 178 -10.85 -0.14 13.96
N PHE A 179 -11.43 -1.29 13.62
CA PHE A 179 -11.34 -1.79 12.25
C PHE A 179 -12.13 -0.89 11.30
N LEU A 180 -11.60 -0.73 10.09
CA LEU A 180 -12.27 0.02 9.04
C LEU A 180 -13.51 -0.74 8.55
N SER A 181 -14.58 0.02 8.31
CA SER A 181 -15.82 -0.51 7.76
C SER A 181 -16.46 0.53 6.83
N SER A 182 -16.95 0.08 5.68
CA SER A 182 -17.79 0.87 4.77
C SER A 182 -19.03 1.48 5.43
N THR A 183 -19.48 0.94 6.57
CA THR A 183 -20.62 1.47 7.34
C THR A 183 -20.24 2.56 8.35
N SER A 184 -18.94 2.84 8.54
CA SER A 184 -18.48 3.84 9.49
C SER A 184 -18.99 5.25 9.11
N PRO A 185 -19.57 6.02 10.05
CA PRO A 185 -20.00 7.39 9.78
C PRO A 185 -18.82 8.37 9.58
N LEU A 186 -17.60 7.97 9.97
CA LEU A 186 -16.41 8.81 9.84
C LEU A 186 -15.68 8.57 8.52
N LEU A 187 -15.31 7.32 8.28
CA LEU A 187 -14.49 6.90 7.15
C LEU A 187 -15.14 5.65 6.53
N PRO A 188 -16.16 5.84 5.67
CA PRO A 188 -16.93 4.74 5.07
C PRO A 188 -16.14 4.08 3.93
N VAL A 189 -15.12 3.31 4.31
CA VAL A 189 -14.28 2.51 3.41
C VAL A 189 -13.98 1.18 4.07
N ASP A 190 -13.89 0.13 3.28
CA ASP A 190 -13.34 -1.13 3.77
C ASP A 190 -11.80 -1.07 3.78
N TYR A 191 -11.18 -1.97 4.55
CA TYR A 191 -9.72 -1.99 4.73
C TYR A 191 -8.95 -2.02 3.40
N GLU A 192 -9.38 -2.86 2.45
CA GLU A 192 -8.74 -2.94 1.13
C GLU A 192 -8.82 -1.64 0.32
N GLU A 193 -9.96 -0.94 0.36
CA GLU A 193 -10.12 0.35 -0.31
C GLU A 193 -9.23 1.42 0.33
N PHE A 194 -9.09 1.38 1.66
CA PHE A 194 -8.20 2.27 2.39
C PHE A 194 -6.74 2.04 2.03
N VAL A 195 -6.28 0.79 1.99
CA VAL A 195 -4.90 0.45 1.61
C VAL A 195 -4.61 0.95 0.20
N ARG A 196 -5.49 0.67 -0.77
CA ARG A 196 -5.36 1.14 -2.16
C ARG A 196 -5.31 2.68 -2.29
N GLY A 197 -5.98 3.38 -1.37
CA GLY A 197 -6.00 4.84 -1.30
C GLY A 197 -4.79 5.46 -0.60
N CYS A 198 -3.99 4.66 0.12
CA CYS A 198 -2.76 5.12 0.76
C CYS A 198 -1.57 5.13 -0.21
N HIS A 199 -0.46 5.73 0.23
CA HIS A 199 0.76 5.84 -0.56
C HIS A 199 1.85 4.86 -0.10
N LEU A 200 1.92 4.57 1.20
CA LEU A 200 2.96 3.72 1.78
C LEU A 200 2.42 3.00 3.03
N GLY A 201 2.56 1.68 3.08
CA GLY A 201 2.37 0.90 4.30
C GLY A 201 3.67 0.86 5.11
N VAL A 202 3.62 1.08 6.42
CA VAL A 202 4.82 1.15 7.27
C VAL A 202 4.67 0.16 8.43
N PHE A 203 5.34 -0.99 8.32
CA PHE A 203 5.23 -2.13 9.24
C PHE A 203 6.60 -2.49 9.82
N PRO A 204 7.19 -1.64 10.68
CA PRO A 204 8.53 -1.84 11.21
C PRO A 204 8.52 -2.87 12.36
N SER A 205 7.91 -4.04 12.16
CA SER A 205 7.68 -5.06 13.18
C SER A 205 8.97 -5.59 13.82
N TYR A 206 8.93 -5.80 15.13
CA TYR A 206 9.97 -6.51 15.89
C TYR A 206 9.73 -8.01 15.91
N TYR A 207 8.47 -8.42 16.08
CA TYR A 207 8.05 -9.83 16.09
C TYR A 207 6.87 -10.03 15.15
N GLU A 208 7.13 -10.66 14.01
CA GLU A 208 6.13 -10.92 12.98
C GLU A 208 6.49 -12.20 12.21
N PRO A 209 5.94 -13.37 12.60
CA PRO A 209 6.34 -14.66 12.01
C PRO A 209 6.20 -14.73 10.49
N TRP A 210 5.21 -14.03 9.94
CA TRP A 210 5.03 -13.87 8.50
C TRP A 210 4.95 -12.39 8.14
N GLY A 211 3.75 -11.81 8.15
CA GLY A 211 3.53 -10.42 7.73
C GLY A 211 2.53 -10.34 6.59
N TYR A 212 1.26 -10.63 6.90
CA TYR A 212 0.18 -10.56 5.91
C TYR A 212 -0.07 -9.13 5.44
N THR A 213 0.01 -8.15 6.35
CA THR A 213 -0.26 -6.75 6.05
C THR A 213 0.67 -6.17 4.97
N PRO A 214 2.02 -6.31 5.03
CA PRO A 214 2.88 -5.91 3.92
C PRO A 214 2.72 -6.77 2.65
N ALA A 215 2.37 -8.06 2.78
CA ALA A 215 2.06 -8.90 1.63
C ALA A 215 0.80 -8.43 0.87
N GLU A 216 -0.28 -8.13 1.59
CA GLU A 216 -1.51 -7.54 1.07
C GLU A 216 -1.26 -6.19 0.39
N CYS A 217 -0.41 -5.33 0.99
CA CYS A 217 0.00 -4.08 0.36
C CYS A 217 0.65 -4.33 -1.01
N THR A 218 1.56 -5.30 -1.08
CA THR A 218 2.26 -5.66 -2.31
C THR A 218 1.30 -6.13 -3.39
N VAL A 219 0.37 -7.03 -3.03
CA VAL A 219 -0.70 -7.50 -3.93
C VAL A 219 -1.60 -6.36 -4.43
N MET A 220 -1.79 -5.32 -3.63
CA MET A 220 -2.54 -4.12 -4.00
C MET A 220 -1.70 -3.04 -4.72
N GLY A 221 -0.44 -3.32 -5.05
CA GLY A 221 0.47 -2.34 -5.69
C GLY A 221 0.81 -1.15 -4.81
N ILE A 222 0.84 -1.35 -3.49
CA ILE A 222 1.19 -0.33 -2.50
C ILE A 222 2.58 -0.64 -1.93
N PRO A 223 3.58 0.24 -2.15
CA PRO A 223 4.88 0.13 -1.53
C PRO A 223 4.75 -0.05 -0.02
N SER A 224 5.66 -0.83 0.56
CA SER A 224 5.65 -1.07 2.00
C SER A 224 7.05 -1.13 2.60
N ILE A 225 7.12 -0.71 3.86
CA ILE A 225 8.29 -0.91 4.71
C ILE A 225 8.02 -2.11 5.62
N SER A 226 8.92 -3.09 5.61
CA SER A 226 8.94 -4.20 6.57
C SER A 226 10.32 -4.31 7.22
N THR A 227 10.64 -5.42 7.89
CA THR A 227 11.90 -5.58 8.63
C THR A 227 12.59 -6.90 8.30
N ASN A 228 13.90 -6.97 8.50
CA ASN A 228 14.66 -8.23 8.45
C ASN A 228 14.45 -9.14 9.69
N LEU A 229 13.41 -8.86 10.48
CA LEU A 229 12.88 -9.73 11.54
C LEU A 229 11.49 -10.28 11.20
N SER A 230 10.81 -9.75 10.17
CA SER A 230 9.52 -10.28 9.72
C SER A 230 9.72 -11.39 8.69
N GLY A 231 8.86 -12.41 8.71
CA GLY A 231 8.93 -13.50 7.73
C GLY A 231 8.81 -13.00 6.27
N PHE A 232 7.93 -12.02 6.04
CA PHE A 232 7.76 -11.35 4.76
C PHE A 232 9.04 -10.62 4.33
N GLY A 233 9.63 -9.82 5.22
CA GLY A 233 10.86 -9.08 4.92
C GLY A 233 12.01 -10.02 4.57
N CYS A 234 12.21 -11.07 5.37
CA CYS A 234 13.20 -12.11 5.07
C CYS A 234 12.94 -12.79 3.72
N PHE A 235 11.69 -13.16 3.43
CA PHE A 235 11.32 -13.78 2.16
C PHE A 235 11.64 -12.87 0.97
N MET A 236 11.25 -11.59 1.03
CA MET A 236 11.48 -10.63 -0.05
C MET A 236 12.96 -10.31 -0.23
N GLU A 237 13.74 -10.23 0.86
CA GLU A 237 15.19 -10.02 0.81
C GLU A 237 15.91 -11.16 0.08
N GLU A 238 15.48 -12.40 0.33
CA GLU A 238 16.08 -13.60 -0.26
C GLU A 238 15.72 -13.75 -1.74
N HIS A 239 14.50 -13.40 -2.13
CA HIS A 239 13.96 -13.67 -3.47
C HIS A 239 14.11 -12.51 -4.47
N ILE A 240 14.52 -11.31 -4.04
CA ILE A 240 14.59 -10.11 -4.89
C ILE A 240 16.00 -9.50 -4.86
N ALA A 241 16.49 -9.05 -6.01
CA ALA A 241 17.83 -8.49 -6.14
C ALA A 241 17.95 -7.09 -5.51
N ASP A 242 16.95 -6.26 -5.78
CA ASP A 242 16.82 -4.90 -5.25
C ASP A 242 15.37 -4.66 -4.81
N PRO A 243 15.00 -5.10 -3.58
CA PRO A 243 13.63 -4.94 -3.07
C PRO A 243 13.15 -3.49 -3.11
N SER A 244 14.05 -2.53 -2.83
CA SER A 244 13.73 -1.11 -2.74
C SER A 244 13.27 -0.52 -4.06
N ALA A 245 13.86 -0.96 -5.18
CA ALA A 245 13.48 -0.54 -6.52
C ALA A 245 12.05 -0.98 -6.91
N TYR A 246 11.56 -2.05 -6.29
CA TYR A 246 10.19 -2.56 -6.41
C TYR A 246 9.25 -2.04 -5.30
N GLY A 247 9.67 -1.08 -4.48
CA GLY A 247 8.83 -0.51 -3.43
C GLY A 247 8.76 -1.33 -2.14
N ILE A 248 9.66 -2.30 -1.95
CA ILE A 248 9.79 -3.07 -0.72
C ILE A 248 11.02 -2.59 0.05
N TYR A 249 10.80 -1.81 1.10
CA TYR A 249 11.87 -1.29 1.93
C TYR A 249 12.06 -2.20 3.14
N ILE A 250 13.27 -2.72 3.32
CA ILE A 250 13.58 -3.66 4.41
C ILE A 250 14.41 -2.92 5.45
N LEU A 251 13.77 -2.62 6.59
CA LEU A 251 14.39 -1.98 7.73
C LEU A 251 15.25 -3.00 8.49
N ASP A 252 16.50 -2.63 8.78
CA ASP A 252 17.37 -3.45 9.60
C ASP A 252 17.08 -3.21 11.08
N ARG A 253 16.40 -4.19 11.69
CA ARG A 253 16.12 -4.26 13.13
C ARG A 253 16.88 -5.39 13.83
N ARG A 254 17.67 -6.17 13.08
CA ARG A 254 18.40 -7.34 13.58
C ARG A 254 19.84 -7.02 13.93
N PHE A 255 20.51 -6.21 13.12
CA PHE A 255 21.95 -5.95 13.24
C PHE A 255 22.27 -4.48 13.59
N ARG A 256 21.24 -3.69 13.91
CA ARG A 256 21.34 -2.27 14.27
C ARG A 256 20.73 -1.99 15.64
N SER A 257 21.20 -0.91 16.26
CA SER A 257 20.58 -0.40 17.49
C SER A 257 19.17 0.14 17.19
N LEU A 258 18.35 0.29 18.23
CA LEU A 258 17.00 0.85 18.09
C LEU A 258 17.03 2.26 17.46
N ASP A 259 17.99 3.09 17.87
CA ASP A 259 18.14 4.45 17.37
C ASP A 259 18.55 4.48 15.88
N ASP A 260 19.48 3.59 15.50
CA ASP A 260 19.90 3.45 14.10
C ASP A 260 18.76 2.93 13.23
N SER A 261 17.93 2.01 13.73
CA SER A 261 16.71 1.56 13.05
C SER A 261 15.71 2.72 12.89
N CYS A 262 15.50 3.55 13.92
CA CYS A 262 14.65 4.74 13.80
C CYS A 262 15.19 5.70 12.73
N SER A 263 16.50 5.96 12.71
CA SER A 263 17.17 6.82 11.73
C SER A 263 17.11 6.27 10.30
N GLN A 264 17.25 4.96 10.12
CA GLN A 264 17.06 4.31 8.83
C GLN A 264 15.61 4.40 8.35
N LEU A 265 14.64 4.14 9.24
CA LEU A 265 13.23 4.28 8.92
C LEU A 265 12.90 5.72 8.49
N THR A 266 13.37 6.72 9.24
CA THR A 266 13.22 8.13 8.87
C THR A 266 13.81 8.43 7.49
N SER A 267 14.99 7.88 7.18
CA SER A 267 15.62 8.04 5.85
C SER A 267 14.75 7.48 4.72
N PHE A 268 14.16 6.29 4.91
CA PHE A 268 13.22 5.72 3.93
C PHE A 268 11.99 6.60 3.73
N LEU A 269 11.36 7.05 4.83
CA LEU A 269 10.18 7.91 4.77
C LEU A 269 10.49 9.25 4.09
N TYR A 270 11.63 9.86 4.42
CA TYR A 270 12.06 11.13 3.85
C TYR A 270 12.35 11.01 2.35
N SER A 271 13.07 9.97 1.94
CA SER A 271 13.34 9.68 0.52
C SER A 271 12.04 9.45 -0.27
N PHE A 272 11.07 8.73 0.30
CA PHE A 272 9.76 8.54 -0.32
C PHE A 272 9.00 9.87 -0.49
N CYS A 273 9.09 10.78 0.50
CA CYS A 273 8.50 12.12 0.41
C CYS A 273 9.10 12.98 -0.70
N GLN A 274 10.35 12.72 -1.12
CA GLN A 274 11.02 13.46 -2.19
C GLN A 274 10.64 12.99 -3.60
N GLN A 275 9.98 11.84 -3.73
CA GLN A 275 9.59 11.32 -5.03
C GLN A 275 8.56 12.22 -5.72
N SER A 276 8.61 12.29 -7.05
CA SER A 276 7.56 12.91 -7.87
C SER A 276 6.32 12.01 -7.96
N ARG A 277 5.19 12.58 -8.40
CA ARG A 277 3.96 11.78 -8.66
C ARG A 277 4.21 10.67 -9.68
N ARG A 278 4.99 10.95 -10.74
CA ARG A 278 5.36 9.97 -11.77
C ARG A 278 6.22 8.84 -11.20
N GLN A 279 7.23 9.17 -10.39
CA GLN A 279 8.09 8.16 -9.74
C GLN A 279 7.28 7.24 -8.82
N ARG A 280 6.32 7.78 -8.05
CA ARG A 280 5.42 6.96 -7.22
C ARG A 280 4.53 6.03 -8.04
N ILE A 281 3.97 6.51 -9.16
CA ILE A 281 3.15 5.67 -10.05
C ILE A 281 3.98 4.50 -10.57
N ILE A 282 5.18 4.77 -11.09
CA ILE A 282 6.09 3.72 -11.57
C ILE A 282 6.40 2.73 -10.46
N GLN A 283 6.77 3.20 -9.25
CA GLN A 283 7.07 2.31 -8.14
C GLN A 283 5.87 1.43 -7.73
N ARG A 284 4.63 1.96 -7.77
CA ARG A 284 3.41 1.17 -7.50
C ARG A 284 3.22 0.05 -8.53
N ASN A 285 3.39 0.36 -9.82
CA ASN A 285 3.27 -0.64 -10.88
C ASN A 285 4.33 -1.74 -10.69
N ARG A 286 5.57 -1.37 -10.37
CA ARG A 286 6.61 -2.35 -10.03
C ARG A 286 6.25 -3.20 -8.81
N THR A 287 5.71 -2.59 -7.76
CA THR A 287 5.28 -3.29 -6.54
C THR A 287 4.24 -4.37 -6.86
N GLU A 288 3.25 -4.03 -7.69
CA GLU A 288 2.16 -4.94 -8.08
C GLU A 288 2.68 -6.18 -8.83
N ARG A 289 3.75 -6.05 -9.62
CA ARG A 289 4.38 -7.18 -10.32
C ARG A 289 5.01 -8.23 -9.40
N LEU A 290 5.23 -7.91 -8.13
CA LEU A 290 5.70 -8.87 -7.14
C LEU A 290 4.57 -9.74 -6.57
N SER A 291 3.30 -9.44 -6.89
CA SER A 291 2.14 -10.21 -6.43
C SER A 291 2.21 -11.70 -6.82
N ASP A 292 2.74 -12.01 -8.01
CA ASP A 292 2.93 -13.38 -8.50
C ASP A 292 3.85 -14.22 -7.58
N LEU A 293 4.84 -13.60 -6.92
CA LEU A 293 5.71 -14.29 -5.96
C LEU A 293 4.99 -14.67 -4.67
N LEU A 294 3.88 -13.98 -4.37
CA LEU A 294 3.10 -14.16 -3.15
C LEU A 294 1.86 -15.03 -3.38
N ASP A 295 1.57 -15.43 -4.62
CA ASP A 295 0.45 -16.29 -4.97
C ASP A 295 0.70 -17.74 -4.52
N TRP A 296 -0.36 -18.44 -4.09
CA TRP A 296 -0.29 -19.85 -3.69
C TRP A 296 0.14 -20.80 -4.80
N LYS A 297 -0.05 -20.44 -6.08
CA LYS A 297 0.51 -21.17 -7.23
C LYS A 297 2.03 -21.24 -7.15
N TYR A 298 2.68 -20.20 -6.62
CA TYR A 298 4.12 -20.18 -6.38
C TYR A 298 4.48 -20.76 -5.02
N LEU A 299 3.90 -20.25 -3.93
CA LEU A 299 4.23 -20.64 -2.55
C LEU A 299 3.87 -22.11 -2.22
N GLY A 300 2.90 -22.69 -2.93
CA GLY A 300 2.47 -24.08 -2.76
C GLY A 300 3.59 -25.10 -2.99
N ARG A 301 4.63 -24.75 -3.76
CA ARG A 301 5.78 -25.64 -4.01
C ARG A 301 6.51 -26.05 -2.73
N TYR A 302 6.57 -25.17 -1.72
CA TYR A 302 7.20 -25.48 -0.44
C TYR A 302 6.41 -26.53 0.35
N TYR A 303 5.08 -26.48 0.28
CA TYR A 303 4.22 -27.52 0.87
C TYR A 303 4.40 -28.87 0.16
N MET A 304 4.56 -28.86 -1.16
CA MET A 304 4.78 -30.07 -1.93
C MET A 304 6.15 -30.69 -1.62
N SER A 305 7.20 -29.86 -1.54
CA SER A 305 8.52 -30.30 -1.11
C SER A 305 8.49 -30.91 0.29
N ALA A 306 7.80 -30.27 1.25
CA ALA A 306 7.66 -30.81 2.60
C ALA A 306 6.98 -32.20 2.62
N ARG A 307 5.94 -32.40 1.80
CA ARG A 307 5.26 -33.71 1.66
C ARG A 307 6.17 -34.77 1.03
N HIS A 308 6.92 -34.42 -0.02
CA HIS A 308 7.87 -35.34 -0.64
C HIS A 308 9.00 -35.73 0.34
N MET A 309 9.55 -34.77 1.08
CA MET A 309 10.55 -35.05 2.12
C MET A 309 9.99 -35.96 3.23
N ALA A 310 8.74 -35.77 3.64
CA ALA A 310 8.10 -36.62 4.63
C ALA A 310 7.93 -38.07 4.11
N LEU A 311 7.50 -38.25 2.86
CA LEU A 311 7.38 -39.57 2.23
C LEU A 311 8.74 -40.25 2.09
N ALA A 312 9.78 -39.53 1.67
CA ALA A 312 11.13 -40.09 1.51
C ALA A 312 11.72 -40.55 2.85
N LYS A 313 11.47 -39.80 3.93
CA LYS A 313 11.91 -40.19 5.27
C LYS A 313 11.11 -41.37 5.84
N ALA A 314 9.80 -41.43 5.58
CA ALA A 314 8.93 -42.48 6.10
C ALA A 314 9.05 -43.80 5.33
N PHE A 315 9.30 -43.74 4.02
CA PHE A 315 9.33 -44.89 3.12
C PHE A 315 10.56 -44.88 2.21
N PRO A 316 11.79 -44.91 2.76
CA PRO A 316 13.02 -44.75 1.97
C PRO A 316 13.21 -45.85 0.91
N GLU A 317 12.69 -47.06 1.15
CA GLU A 317 12.76 -48.20 0.22
C GLU A 317 11.82 -48.06 -1.00
N HIS A 318 10.77 -47.25 -0.88
CA HIS A 318 9.72 -47.09 -1.90
C HIS A 318 9.68 -45.71 -2.52
N PHE A 319 10.26 -44.72 -1.86
CA PHE A 319 10.19 -43.33 -2.26
C PHE A 319 11.52 -42.65 -2.00
N THR A 320 12.21 -42.32 -3.09
CA THR A 320 13.40 -41.46 -3.07
C THR A 320 13.01 -40.07 -3.55
N TYR A 321 13.23 -39.07 -2.71
CA TYR A 321 13.18 -37.67 -3.11
C TYR A 321 14.54 -37.07 -2.82
N GLU A 322 15.32 -36.85 -3.86
CA GLU A 322 16.45 -35.95 -3.77
C GLU A 322 15.89 -34.53 -3.87
N PRO A 323 16.04 -33.70 -2.83
CA PRO A 323 15.85 -32.28 -3.00
C PRO A 323 16.74 -31.87 -4.17
N HIS A 324 16.20 -31.14 -5.13
CA HIS A 324 17.01 -30.61 -6.20
C HIS A 324 18.13 -29.78 -5.55
N GLU A 325 19.36 -30.29 -5.54
CA GLU A 325 20.54 -29.63 -4.96
C GLU A 325 20.88 -28.41 -5.82
N ALA A 326 20.09 -27.33 -5.69
CA ALA A 326 20.35 -25.95 -6.14
C ALA A 326 19.13 -25.01 -6.00
N ASP A 327 18.04 -25.39 -5.31
CA ASP A 327 16.88 -24.48 -5.10
C ASP A 327 16.95 -23.66 -3.79
N ALA A 328 18.11 -23.65 -3.12
CA ALA A 328 18.46 -22.63 -2.15
C ALA A 328 18.79 -21.33 -2.91
N THR A 329 17.76 -20.65 -3.42
CA THR A 329 17.73 -19.24 -3.85
C THR A 329 18.79 -18.71 -4.84
N GLN A 330 19.68 -19.56 -5.38
CA GLN A 330 20.65 -19.16 -6.41
C GLN A 330 20.06 -19.10 -7.83
N GLY A 331 18.93 -19.74 -8.10
CA GLY A 331 18.31 -19.78 -9.43
C GLY A 331 17.31 -18.66 -9.73
N TYR A 332 16.73 -18.02 -8.72
CA TYR A 332 15.55 -17.16 -8.91
C TYR A 332 15.58 -15.95 -8.00
N ARG A 333 16.40 -14.97 -8.37
CA ARG A 333 16.39 -13.63 -7.79
C ARG A 333 15.65 -12.72 -8.75
N TYR A 334 14.47 -12.21 -8.37
CA TYR A 334 13.72 -11.26 -9.18
C TYR A 334 14.67 -10.11 -9.52
N PRO A 335 14.96 -9.88 -10.82
CA PRO A 335 16.08 -9.03 -11.21
C PRO A 335 15.76 -7.57 -10.89
N ARG A 336 16.77 -6.71 -10.92
CA ARG A 336 16.55 -5.26 -10.80
C ARG A 336 15.67 -4.78 -11.97
N PRO A 337 14.73 -3.83 -11.77
CA PRO A 337 13.88 -3.36 -12.86
C PRO A 337 14.72 -2.67 -13.93
N ALA A 338 14.44 -2.97 -15.20
CA ALA A 338 15.22 -2.46 -16.34
C ALA A 338 15.21 -0.93 -16.45
N SER A 339 14.15 -0.26 -15.97
CA SER A 339 14.01 1.19 -15.98
C SER A 339 14.72 1.89 -14.81
N VAL A 340 15.41 1.14 -13.93
CA VAL A 340 16.33 1.75 -12.96
C VAL A 340 17.74 1.77 -13.57
N PRO A 341 18.37 2.95 -13.71
CA PRO A 341 19.71 3.03 -14.27
C PRO A 341 20.69 2.18 -13.43
N PRO A 342 21.69 1.54 -14.06
CA PRO A 342 22.68 0.75 -13.34
C PRO A 342 23.37 1.63 -12.29
N SER A 343 23.53 1.10 -11.08
CA SER A 343 24.27 1.81 -10.02
C SER A 343 25.70 2.05 -10.50
N PRO A 344 26.31 3.22 -10.26
CA PRO A 344 27.69 3.45 -10.64
C PRO A 344 28.59 2.43 -9.91
N SER A 345 29.11 1.47 -10.65
CA SER A 345 30.16 0.58 -10.19
C SER A 345 31.45 1.38 -10.09
N LEU A 346 31.96 1.55 -8.86
CA LEU A 346 33.33 1.94 -8.50
C LEU A 346 33.98 3.06 -9.34
N SER A 347 34.13 4.22 -8.67
CA SER A 347 34.96 5.37 -9.01
C SER A 347 36.10 5.11 -10.02
N ARG A 348 35.97 5.69 -11.21
CA ARG A 348 37.11 6.24 -11.92
C ARG A 348 36.92 7.74 -12.06
N HIS A 349 37.93 8.46 -11.61
CA HIS A 349 38.02 9.91 -11.64
C HIS A 349 37.74 10.46 -13.04
N SER A 350 36.83 11.42 -13.13
CA SER A 350 36.83 12.41 -14.20
C SER A 350 36.58 13.78 -13.57
N SER A 351 37.52 14.68 -13.85
CA SER A 351 37.69 16.03 -13.32
C SER A 351 36.50 16.98 -13.60
N PRO A 352 36.43 18.14 -12.93
CA PRO A 352 35.22 18.95 -12.85
C PRO A 352 35.08 19.83 -14.08
N HIS A 353 33.89 19.82 -14.71
CA HIS A 353 33.50 20.93 -15.56
C HIS A 353 32.59 21.88 -14.77
N GLN A 354 33.03 23.14 -14.81
CA GLN A 354 32.48 24.30 -14.15
C GLN A 354 31.10 24.64 -14.70
N SER A 355 30.31 25.24 -13.82
CA SER A 355 29.05 25.95 -14.02
C SER A 355 29.12 27.01 -15.10
N GLU A 356 28.14 27.06 -16.01
CA GLU A 356 27.63 28.30 -16.60
C GLU A 356 26.11 28.18 -16.84
N ASP A 357 25.40 29.07 -16.14
CA ASP A 357 24.18 29.83 -16.49
C ASP A 357 22.83 29.14 -16.79
N GLU A 358 21.90 29.47 -15.89
CA GLU A 358 20.46 29.52 -16.09
C GLU A 358 20.09 30.54 -17.18
N GLU A 359 19.46 30.09 -18.26
CA GLU A 359 18.46 30.90 -18.97
C GLU A 359 17.29 29.98 -19.33
N GLU A 360 16.14 30.19 -18.66
CA GLU A 360 14.85 29.61 -19.05
C GLU A 360 14.36 30.19 -20.38
N PRO A 361 13.99 29.36 -21.38
CA PRO A 361 13.07 29.77 -22.42
C PRO A 361 11.64 29.50 -21.96
N ARG A 362 10.85 30.58 -21.91
CA ARG A 362 9.40 30.56 -21.74
C ARG A 362 8.70 29.77 -22.86
N ASP A 363 7.65 29.07 -22.45
CA ASP A 363 6.57 28.48 -23.28
C ASP A 363 6.97 27.41 -24.31
N GLY A 364 7.10 26.17 -23.81
CA GLY A 364 7.06 24.92 -24.58
C GLY A 364 6.59 23.75 -23.67
N PRO A 365 5.96 22.69 -24.20
CA PRO A 365 5.51 21.57 -23.37
C PRO A 365 6.73 20.87 -22.74
N PRO A 366 6.62 20.38 -21.48
CA PRO A 366 7.77 19.84 -20.77
C PRO A 366 8.21 18.49 -21.34
N ASP A 367 9.49 18.42 -21.71
CA ASP A 367 10.37 17.25 -21.69
C ASP A 367 9.87 15.95 -22.34
N GLU A 368 10.00 15.85 -23.67
CA GLU A 368 10.02 14.60 -24.45
C GLU A 368 11.45 14.12 -24.74
N ASP A 369 12.38 14.19 -23.79
CA ASP A 369 13.74 13.63 -23.95
C ASP A 369 14.14 12.70 -22.79
N GLY A 370 13.23 11.80 -22.43
CA GLY A 370 13.52 10.62 -21.63
C GLY A 370 12.84 9.42 -22.26
N GLU A 371 13.56 8.31 -22.47
CA GLU A 371 13.02 7.06 -23.01
C GLU A 371 11.59 6.82 -22.48
N ARG A 372 10.63 6.72 -23.39
CA ARG A 372 9.22 6.51 -23.05
C ARG A 372 9.11 5.23 -22.23
N TYR A 373 8.90 5.37 -20.92
CA TYR A 373 8.62 4.26 -20.02
C TYR A 373 7.44 3.46 -20.61
N ASP A 374 7.74 2.28 -21.14
CA ASP A 374 6.75 1.32 -21.65
C ASP A 374 6.54 0.26 -20.58
N GLU A 375 5.40 0.36 -19.91
CA GLU A 375 5.01 -0.54 -18.82
C GLU A 375 4.88 -1.99 -19.30
N ASP A 376 4.32 -2.20 -20.49
CA ASP A 376 4.09 -3.53 -21.04
C ASP A 376 5.42 -4.19 -21.43
N GLU A 377 6.35 -3.41 -21.99
CA GLU A 377 7.69 -3.90 -22.31
C GLU A 377 8.49 -4.27 -21.05
N GLU A 378 8.41 -3.46 -20.00
CA GLU A 378 9.08 -3.75 -18.73
C GLU A 378 8.46 -4.96 -18.03
N ALA A 379 7.13 -5.07 -18.02
CA ALA A 379 6.44 -6.24 -17.50
C ALA A 379 6.79 -7.52 -18.28
N ALA A 380 6.97 -7.44 -19.61
CA ALA A 380 7.40 -8.59 -20.41
C ALA A 380 8.86 -8.99 -20.14
N LYS A 381 9.75 -8.02 -19.83
CA LYS A 381 11.12 -8.30 -19.37
C LYS A 381 11.10 -9.02 -18.03
N ASP A 382 10.30 -8.56 -17.07
CA ASP A 382 10.21 -9.18 -15.74
C ASP A 382 9.59 -10.58 -15.81
N ARG A 383 8.51 -10.78 -16.58
CA ARG A 383 7.85 -12.08 -16.78
C ARG A 383 8.75 -13.15 -17.40
N ARG A 384 9.68 -12.80 -18.29
CA ARG A 384 10.65 -13.76 -18.86
C ARG A 384 11.56 -14.38 -17.80
N ASN A 385 11.73 -13.70 -16.67
CA ASN A 385 12.53 -14.16 -15.54
C ASN A 385 11.69 -14.94 -14.51
N ILE A 386 10.36 -14.86 -14.58
CA ILE A 386 9.39 -15.66 -13.82
C ILE A 386 9.01 -16.88 -14.67
N ARG A 387 9.86 -17.91 -14.71
CA ARG A 387 9.42 -19.20 -15.28
C ARG A 387 8.46 -19.86 -14.30
N ALA A 388 7.29 -20.31 -14.78
CA ALA A 388 6.46 -21.23 -14.03
C ALA A 388 7.32 -22.46 -13.66
N PRO A 389 7.22 -22.99 -12.43
CA PRO A 389 7.96 -24.18 -12.07
C PRO A 389 7.63 -25.29 -13.08
N GLU A 390 8.65 -25.76 -13.81
CA GLU A 390 8.49 -26.89 -14.70
C GLU A 390 8.20 -28.11 -13.83
N TRP A 391 6.95 -28.55 -13.85
CA TRP A 391 6.55 -29.73 -13.09
C TRP A 391 7.14 -30.97 -13.76
N PRO A 392 7.87 -31.84 -13.03
CA PRO A 392 8.27 -33.12 -13.59
C PRO A 392 7.01 -33.85 -14.03
N ARG A 393 6.86 -34.10 -15.33
CA ARG A 393 5.86 -35.04 -15.83
C ARG A 393 6.11 -36.35 -15.08
N ARG A 394 5.04 -36.94 -14.52
CA ARG A 394 5.06 -38.22 -13.81
C ARG A 394 6.17 -39.10 -14.37
N ALA A 395 7.19 -39.39 -13.58
CA ALA A 395 8.06 -40.52 -13.87
C ALA A 395 7.13 -41.73 -13.99
N SER A 396 6.98 -42.25 -15.21
CA SER A 396 6.23 -43.46 -15.45
C SER A 396 6.83 -44.53 -14.54
N CYS A 397 6.02 -45.05 -13.61
CA CYS A 397 6.39 -46.21 -12.81
C CYS A 397 6.61 -47.37 -13.78
N THR A 398 7.83 -47.60 -14.25
CA THR A 398 8.17 -48.79 -15.01
C THR A 398 8.33 -49.91 -14.01
N SER A 399 7.22 -50.59 -13.71
CA SER A 399 7.25 -51.90 -13.08
C SER A 399 7.87 -52.89 -14.07
N SER A 400 9.13 -53.25 -13.86
CA SER A 400 9.78 -54.35 -14.55
C SER A 400 9.20 -55.68 -14.03
N THR A 401 8.17 -56.19 -14.69
CA THR A 401 7.67 -57.55 -14.42
C THR A 401 8.18 -58.49 -15.52
N SER A 402 9.16 -59.31 -15.16
CA SER A 402 9.67 -60.41 -15.95
C SER A 402 8.68 -61.59 -16.00
N GLY A 403 8.30 -62.02 -17.21
CA GLY A 403 8.05 -63.42 -17.57
C GLY A 403 6.66 -64.04 -17.31
N SER A 404 5.87 -64.25 -18.38
CA SER A 404 5.59 -65.60 -18.95
C SER A 404 4.29 -65.68 -19.79
N LYS A 405 4.44 -66.40 -20.89
CA LYS A 405 3.56 -66.72 -22.04
C LYS A 405 2.10 -67.13 -21.76
N ARG A 406 1.23 -66.76 -22.73
CA ARG A 406 0.18 -67.52 -23.49
C ARG A 406 -1.12 -66.69 -23.53
N GLY A 407 -1.88 -66.53 -24.61
CA GLY A 407 -1.84 -66.90 -26.04
C GLY A 407 -3.06 -66.23 -26.74
N SER A 408 -3.02 -66.11 -28.08
CA SER A 408 -4.07 -65.97 -29.12
C SER A 408 -5.50 -65.51 -28.69
N VAL A 409 -6.23 -64.60 -29.37
CA VAL A 409 -6.75 -64.64 -30.77
C VAL A 409 -7.35 -63.25 -31.15
N ASP A 410 -7.35 -62.96 -32.46
CA ASP A 410 -7.95 -61.86 -33.24
C ASP A 410 -9.40 -61.42 -32.96
N THR A 411 -9.70 -60.12 -33.19
CA THR A 411 -10.60 -59.57 -34.26
C THR A 411 -10.96 -58.08 -33.99
N GLY A 412 -10.82 -57.19 -34.98
CA GLY A 412 -11.35 -55.81 -34.96
C GLY A 412 -12.74 -55.71 -35.63
N PRO A 413 -13.23 -54.53 -36.10
CA PRO A 413 -12.87 -53.13 -35.80
C PRO A 413 -14.12 -52.21 -35.57
N SER A 414 -13.91 -50.87 -35.54
CA SER A 414 -14.90 -49.75 -35.58
C SER A 414 -15.47 -49.30 -34.21
N SER A 415 -15.73 -48.02 -33.89
CA SER A 415 -15.65 -46.71 -34.57
C SER A 415 -15.75 -45.55 -33.54
N SER A 416 -15.12 -44.42 -33.91
CA SER A 416 -15.48 -43.00 -33.67
C SER A 416 -16.06 -42.46 -32.33
N LEU A 417 -15.30 -41.49 -31.78
CA LEU A 417 -15.69 -40.15 -31.25
C LEU A 417 -16.64 -40.02 -30.04
N SER A 418 -16.12 -39.51 -28.91
CA SER A 418 -16.44 -38.18 -28.34
C SER A 418 -15.80 -37.97 -26.95
N THR A 419 -15.27 -36.75 -26.72
CA THR A 419 -14.76 -36.20 -25.44
C THR A 419 -15.81 -35.24 -24.83
N PRO A 420 -15.62 -34.69 -23.61
CA PRO A 420 -15.73 -35.32 -22.30
C PRO A 420 -16.80 -34.62 -21.41
N SER A 421 -17.31 -35.28 -20.37
CA SER A 421 -18.22 -34.67 -19.39
C SER A 421 -17.47 -34.30 -18.10
N GLU A 422 -17.64 -33.06 -17.64
CA GLU A 422 -17.15 -32.52 -16.36
C GLU A 422 -17.68 -33.30 -15.14
N PRO A 423 -16.92 -33.41 -14.03
CA PRO A 423 -17.47 -33.85 -12.76
C PRO A 423 -17.95 -32.67 -11.90
N LEU A 424 -19.14 -32.90 -11.32
CA LEU A 424 -19.94 -32.05 -10.45
C LEU A 424 -19.28 -31.64 -9.12
N SER A 425 -19.56 -30.41 -8.69
CA SER A 425 -19.37 -29.87 -7.33
C SER A 425 -20.33 -30.50 -6.32
N PRO A 426 -19.93 -30.72 -5.05
CA PRO A 426 -20.89 -31.04 -3.99
C PRO A 426 -21.42 -29.77 -3.33
N ALA A 427 -22.74 -29.68 -3.27
CA ALA A 427 -23.51 -28.63 -2.63
C ALA A 427 -23.65 -28.86 -1.11
N SER A 428 -23.61 -27.75 -0.37
CA SER A 428 -24.43 -27.37 0.79
C SER A 428 -25.02 -28.46 1.71
N SER A 429 -24.59 -28.44 2.98
CA SER A 429 -25.48 -28.72 4.11
C SER A 429 -25.27 -27.64 5.18
N LEU A 430 -26.17 -26.64 5.17
CA LEU A 430 -26.39 -25.70 6.27
C LEU A 430 -27.50 -26.30 7.13
N GLY A 431 -27.18 -26.61 8.38
CA GLY A 431 -28.16 -26.84 9.43
C GLY A 431 -28.35 -25.54 10.22
N GLU A 432 -29.59 -25.08 10.28
CA GLU A 432 -30.06 -24.02 11.15
C GLU A 432 -29.92 -24.42 12.63
N GLU A 433 -29.51 -23.50 13.49
CA GLU A 433 -30.05 -23.45 14.86
C GLU A 433 -30.02 -22.01 15.38
N ARG A 434 -31.22 -21.46 15.60
CA ARG A 434 -31.51 -20.26 16.37
C ARG A 434 -31.75 -20.66 17.82
N ASN A 435 -31.07 -20.01 18.75
CA ASN A 435 -31.65 -19.33 19.91
C ASN A 435 -30.65 -18.36 20.51
#